data_AF-A0A844SUF6-F1
#
_entry.id   AF-A0A844SUF6-F1
#
_cell.length_a   1.000
_cell.length_b   1.000
_cell.length_c   1.000
_cell.angle_alpha   90.00
_cell.angle_beta   90.00
_cell.angle_gamma   90.00
#
_symmetry.space_group_name_H-M   'P 1'
#
loop_
_entity.id
_entity.type
_entity.pdbx_description
1 polymer ?
#
loop_
_entity_poly.entity_id
_entity_poly.type
_entity_poly.pdbx_seq_one_letter_code
_entity_poly.pdbx_strand_id
1 'polypeptide(L)'
;MKIVFCTAIVLSTLAVAPASARERNDSPHSQACMAKNGFNLDMWRAHSAGTDAQVLRYIQCRDRVSAAQAKAIGIRDHNFSAGYR
;
A
#
# COMPACT_ATOMS: atom_id res chain seq x y z
N MET A 1 50.72 21.77 18.23
CA MET A 1 49.70 22.04 17.19
C MET A 1 49.32 20.72 16.53
N LYS A 2 48.09 20.24 16.71
CA LYS A 2 47.56 19.05 16.01
C LYS A 2 46.06 19.21 15.78
N ILE A 3 45.79 19.76 14.60
CA ILE A 3 44.71 19.49 13.64
C ILE A 3 43.35 19.05 14.21
N VAL A 4 42.43 20.01 14.14
CA VAL A 4 40.97 19.88 14.11
C VAL A 4 40.54 19.10 12.87
N PHE A 5 39.66 18.09 13.02
CA PHE A 5 38.65 17.75 12.00
C PHE A 5 37.45 17.07 12.67
N CYS A 6 36.49 17.89 13.12
CA CYS A 6 35.14 17.45 13.46
C CYS A 6 34.41 17.04 12.19
N THR A 7 34.41 15.75 11.88
CA THR A 7 33.61 15.22 10.77
C THR A 7 32.24 14.84 11.32
N ALA A 8 31.29 15.76 11.21
CA ALA A 8 29.88 15.51 11.50
C ALA A 8 29.35 14.49 10.49
N ILE A 9 29.21 13.24 10.93
CA ILE A 9 28.52 12.20 10.17
C ILE A 9 27.02 12.51 10.30
N VAL A 10 26.48 13.21 9.30
CA VAL A 10 25.04 13.38 9.14
C VAL A 10 24.49 12.01 8.74
N LEU A 11 24.06 11.23 9.73
CA LEU A 11 23.24 10.04 9.51
C LEU A 11 21.90 10.53 8.97
N SER A 12 21.77 10.56 7.65
CA SER A 12 20.48 10.68 6.97
C SER A 12 19.69 9.42 7.31
N THR A 13 18.91 9.47 8.38
CA THR A 13 17.86 8.51 8.67
C THR A 13 16.85 8.62 7.53
N LEU A 14 17.03 7.78 6.52
CA LEU A 14 15.97 7.42 5.59
C LEU A 14 14.76 7.08 6.46
N ALA A 15 13.75 7.95 6.43
CA ALA A 15 12.45 7.67 7.00
C ALA A 15 11.88 6.50 6.21
N VAL A 16 12.24 5.28 6.62
CA VAL A 16 11.57 4.06 6.21
C VAL A 16 10.18 4.21 6.81
N ALA A 17 9.25 4.77 6.03
CA ALA A 17 7.84 4.64 6.31
C ALA A 17 7.62 3.15 6.62
N PRO A 18 6.94 2.80 7.72
CA PRO A 18 6.81 1.41 8.12
C PRO A 18 6.22 0.68 6.93
N ALA A 19 7.03 -0.21 6.33
CA ALA A 19 6.54 -1.20 5.42
C ALA A 19 5.76 -2.16 6.30
N SER A 20 4.52 -1.80 6.64
CA SER A 20 3.54 -2.72 7.17
C SER A 20 3.60 -3.93 6.24
N ALA A 21 4.05 -5.07 6.74
CA ALA A 21 4.15 -6.28 5.94
C ALA A 21 2.78 -6.48 5.28
N ARG A 22 2.75 -6.34 3.95
CA ARG A 22 1.49 -6.28 3.20
C ARG A 22 0.68 -7.53 3.53
N GLU A 23 -0.53 -7.32 3.98
CA GLU A 23 -1.37 -8.45 4.36
C GLU A 23 -1.77 -9.24 3.11
N ARG A 24 -1.70 -10.58 3.18
CA ARG A 24 -2.05 -11.44 2.04
C ARG A 24 -3.52 -11.30 1.71
N ASN A 25 -3.85 -11.28 0.42
CA ASN A 25 -5.23 -11.12 -0.04
C ASN A 25 -6.18 -12.24 0.40
N ASP A 26 -5.65 -13.41 0.76
CA ASP A 26 -6.41 -14.58 1.23
C ASP A 26 -6.49 -14.70 2.76
N SER A 27 -5.95 -13.74 3.53
CA SER A 27 -6.14 -13.72 4.98
C SER A 27 -7.62 -13.46 5.35
N PRO A 28 -8.10 -13.91 6.52
CA PRO A 28 -9.46 -13.60 6.97
C PRO A 28 -9.76 -12.10 7.01
N HIS A 29 -8.80 -11.27 7.41
CA HIS A 29 -8.94 -9.80 7.42
C HIS A 29 -9.10 -9.25 6.00
N SER A 30 -8.25 -9.68 5.07
CA SER A 30 -8.36 -9.25 3.66
C SER A 30 -9.70 -9.63 3.06
N GLN A 31 -10.16 -10.86 3.29
CA GLN A 31 -11.46 -11.31 2.78
C GLN A 31 -12.63 -10.53 3.39
N ALA A 32 -12.56 -10.19 4.69
CA ALA A 32 -13.53 -9.31 5.32
C ALA A 32 -13.51 -7.88 4.71
N CYS A 33 -12.32 -7.35 4.42
CA CYS A 33 -12.17 -6.08 3.71
C CYS A 33 -12.74 -6.13 2.28
N MET A 34 -12.57 -7.23 1.54
CA MET A 34 -13.17 -7.39 0.21
C MET A 34 -14.69 -7.43 0.30
N ALA A 35 -15.26 -8.23 1.22
CA ALA A 35 -16.70 -8.33 1.42
C ALA A 35 -17.32 -6.98 1.78
N LYS A 36 -16.66 -6.20 2.65
CA LYS A 36 -17.07 -4.82 2.99
C LYS A 36 -17.12 -3.90 1.77
N ASN A 37 -16.30 -4.15 0.77
CA ASN A 37 -16.24 -3.37 -0.47
C ASN A 37 -17.03 -3.99 -1.63
N GLY A 38 -17.77 -5.07 -1.38
CA GLY A 38 -18.70 -5.66 -2.35
C GLY A 38 -18.05 -6.58 -3.39
N PHE A 39 -16.91 -7.21 -3.07
CA PHE A 39 -16.29 -8.22 -3.93
C PHE A 39 -15.62 -9.34 -3.12
N ASN A 40 -15.12 -10.37 -3.79
CA ASN A 40 -14.44 -11.52 -3.18
C ASN A 40 -13.05 -11.76 -3.78
N LEU A 41 -12.33 -12.75 -3.24
CA LEU A 41 -10.96 -13.06 -3.65
C LEU A 41 -10.84 -13.48 -5.12
N ASP A 42 -11.83 -14.21 -5.64
CA ASP A 42 -11.83 -14.66 -7.03
C ASP A 42 -12.02 -13.48 -7.99
N MET A 43 -12.94 -12.56 -7.67
CA MET A 43 -13.11 -11.31 -8.42
C MET A 43 -11.85 -10.45 -8.38
N TRP A 44 -11.17 -10.39 -7.23
CA TRP A 44 -9.89 -9.69 -7.10
C TRP A 44 -8.82 -10.28 -8.02
N ARG A 45 -8.65 -11.61 -8.00
CA ARG A 45 -7.67 -12.32 -8.85
C ARG A 45 -7.98 -12.21 -10.33
N ALA A 46 -9.25 -12.18 -10.70
CA ALA A 46 -9.70 -12.00 -12.08
C ALA A 46 -9.58 -10.54 -12.57
N HIS A 47 -9.10 -9.61 -11.74
CA HIS A 47 -9.13 -8.16 -12.01
C HIS A 47 -10.53 -7.65 -12.39
N SER A 48 -11.56 -8.30 -11.86
CA SER A 48 -12.97 -7.93 -12.02
C SER A 48 -13.54 -7.32 -10.74
N ALA A 49 -12.69 -7.01 -9.76
CA ALA A 49 -13.07 -6.28 -8.56
C ALA A 49 -13.55 -4.88 -8.95
N GLY A 50 -14.82 -4.60 -8.67
CA GLY A 50 -15.66 -3.57 -9.29
C GLY A 50 -14.97 -2.29 -9.79
N THR A 51 -15.19 -1.17 -9.10
CA THR A 51 -14.68 0.16 -9.48
C THR A 51 -13.34 0.45 -8.82
N ASP A 52 -12.54 1.36 -9.40
CA ASP A 52 -11.28 1.79 -8.78
C ASP A 52 -11.47 2.35 -7.36
N ALA A 53 -12.65 2.92 -7.06
CA ALA A 53 -12.99 3.35 -5.71
C ALA A 53 -13.08 2.17 -4.72
N GLN A 54 -13.63 1.03 -5.14
CA GLN A 54 -13.69 -0.19 -4.31
C GLN A 54 -12.31 -0.80 -4.13
N VAL A 55 -11.49 -0.84 -5.19
CA VAL A 55 -10.09 -1.28 -5.12
C VAL A 55 -9.30 -0.41 -4.15
N LEU A 56 -9.45 0.91 -4.21
CA LEU A 56 -8.78 1.85 -3.32
C LEU A 56 -9.17 1.60 -1.87
N ARG A 57 -10.48 1.52 -1.58
CA ARG A 57 -11.02 1.25 -0.24
C ARG A 57 -10.56 -0.09 0.33
N TYR A 58 -10.45 -1.10 -0.53
CA TYR A 58 -9.92 -2.40 -0.14
C TYR A 58 -8.45 -2.30 0.28
N ILE A 59 -7.60 -1.65 -0.52
CA ILE A 59 -6.17 -1.48 -0.20
C ILE A 59 -6.01 -0.70 1.12
N GLN A 60 -6.81 0.36 1.32
CA GLN A 60 -6.84 1.10 2.59
C GLN A 60 -7.16 0.17 3.78
N CYS A 61 -8.19 -0.68 3.64
CA CYS A 61 -8.61 -1.60 4.69
C CYS A 61 -7.58 -2.71 4.95
N ARG A 62 -7.06 -3.33 3.89
CA ARG A 62 -6.09 -4.43 3.95
C ARG A 62 -4.78 -3.97 4.60
N ASP A 63 -4.21 -2.89 4.08
CA ASP A 63 -2.87 -2.45 4.49
C ASP A 63 -2.91 -1.46 5.68
N ARG A 64 -4.11 -1.05 6.11
CA ARG A 64 -4.35 -0.08 7.19
C ARG A 64 -3.63 1.25 6.93
N VAL A 65 -3.73 1.73 5.69
CA VAL A 65 -3.05 2.93 5.20
C VAL A 65 -4.02 4.05 4.79
N SER A 66 -3.48 5.26 4.65
CA SER A 66 -4.24 6.40 4.13
C SER A 66 -4.68 6.21 2.67
N ALA A 67 -5.63 7.02 2.20
CA ALA A 67 -6.08 7.00 0.80
C ALA A 67 -4.93 7.27 -0.18
N ALA A 68 -4.05 8.22 0.14
CA ALA A 68 -2.90 8.56 -0.70
C ALA A 68 -1.91 7.40 -0.82
N GLN A 69 -1.62 6.72 0.29
CA GLN A 69 -0.76 5.53 0.29
C GLN A 69 -1.42 4.35 -0.45
N ALA A 70 -2.72 4.12 -0.24
CA ALA A 70 -3.45 3.09 -0.96
C ALA A 70 -3.46 3.31 -2.47
N LYS A 71 -3.59 4.58 -2.90
CA LYS A 71 -3.49 4.97 -4.31
C LYS A 71 -2.09 4.66 -4.86
N ALA A 72 -1.04 5.06 -4.16
CA ALA A 72 0.34 4.76 -4.57
C ALA A 72 0.60 3.25 -4.68
N ILE A 73 0.10 2.47 -3.73
CA ILE A 73 0.16 1.00 -3.73
C ILE A 73 -0.59 0.43 -4.93
N GLY A 74 -1.84 0.83 -5.15
CA GLY A 74 -2.67 0.31 -6.25
C GLY A 74 -2.11 0.65 -7.63
N ILE A 75 -1.50 1.83 -7.81
CA ILE A 75 -0.80 2.20 -9.05
C ILE A 75 0.43 1.32 -9.25
N ARG A 76 1.29 1.20 -8.23
CA ARG A 76 2.52 0.37 -8.28
C ARG A 76 2.22 -1.08 -8.63
N ASP A 77 1.10 -1.60 -8.10
CA ASP A 77 0.72 -2.99 -8.27
C ASP A 77 -0.21 -3.24 -9.47
N HIS A 78 -0.51 -2.21 -10.27
CA HIS A 78 -1.43 -2.29 -11.41
C HIS A 78 -2.82 -2.85 -11.06
N ASN A 79 -3.36 -2.49 -9.88
CA ASN A 79 -4.68 -2.93 -9.43
C ASN A 79 -5.82 -2.06 -9.97
N PHE A 80 -5.53 -0.87 -10.50
CA PHE A 80 -6.53 0.05 -11.04
C PHE A 80 -6.69 -0.11 -12.55
N SER A 81 -7.81 0.42 -13.05
CA SER A 81 -8.09 0.50 -14.48
C SER A 81 -7.04 1.32 -15.23
N ALA A 82 -6.88 1.03 -16.53
CA ALA A 82 -5.96 1.75 -17.39
C ALA A 82 -6.33 3.24 -17.45
N GLY A 83 -5.40 4.11 -17.05
CA GLY A 83 -5.60 5.56 -17.05
C GLY A 83 -6.03 6.15 -15.70
N TYR A 84 -6.19 5.32 -14.65
CA TYR A 84 -6.38 5.82 -13.29
C TYR A 84 -5.14 6.61 -12.82
N ARG A 85 -5.34 7.88 -12.43
CA ARG A 85 -4.28 8.84 -12.07
C ARG A 85 -4.51 9.53 -10.75
#